data_AF-A0A535D9T9-F1
#
_entry.id   AF-A0A535D9T9-F1
#
_cell.length_a   1.000
_cell.length_b   1.000
_cell.length_c   1.000
_cell.angle_alpha   90.00
_cell.angle_beta   90.00
_cell.angle_gamma   90.00
#
_symmetry.space_group_name_H-M   'P 1'
#
loop_
_entity.id
_entity.type
_entity.pdbx_description
1 polymer ?
#
loop_
_entity_poly.entity_id
_entity_poly.type
_entity_poly.pdbx_seq_one_letter_code
_entity_poly.pdbx_strand_id
1 'polypeptide(L)'
;MLTLTQDSSLPSLFGAAHEEAYDATKTGFASWPKTKWSWGGELSEREGVYETKLHRGKTLFLSPEGARAADPLCRAALSEAESSDDDRARLLRHLKAAGPSTVEDLKSELGLDAPVLRKVREGLEKAGAILARGIAVEDSKGGHRHSSVLSRWDQVWRKPWKATEDVALDELILLGVRAAVVTHEDEVRTWFTWPVARPSINALVAAGRLARPASGWLATP
;
A
#
# COMPACT_ATOMS: atom_id res chain seq x y z
N MET A 1 -7.09 -8.24 2.88
CA MET A 1 -6.61 -6.86 2.67
C MET A 1 -7.79 -5.91 2.72
N LEU A 2 -7.59 -4.64 3.05
CA LEU A 2 -8.65 -3.63 3.06
C LEU A 2 -8.07 -2.22 2.89
N THR A 3 -8.86 -1.29 2.38
CA THR A 3 -8.50 0.13 2.24
C THR A 3 -8.85 0.92 3.51
N LEU A 4 -8.18 2.05 3.73
CA LEU A 4 -8.54 2.92 4.86
C LEU A 4 -9.91 3.59 4.66
N THR A 5 -10.01 4.41 3.62
CA THR A 5 -11.22 5.17 3.26
C THR A 5 -12.14 4.34 2.36
N GLN A 6 -13.37 4.82 2.16
CA GLN A 6 -14.32 4.15 1.28
C GLN A 6 -13.74 3.91 -0.12
N ASP A 7 -14.01 2.73 -0.64
CA ASP A 7 -13.57 2.27 -1.95
C ASP A 7 -14.68 1.41 -2.58
N SER A 8 -14.87 1.52 -3.89
CA SER A 8 -15.91 0.78 -4.63
C SER A 8 -15.47 -0.62 -5.04
N SER A 9 -14.21 -0.94 -4.79
CA SER A 9 -13.48 -2.05 -5.41
C SER A 9 -13.01 -3.06 -4.35
N LEU A 10 -12.54 -2.57 -3.20
CA LEU A 10 -12.07 -3.37 -2.07
C LEU A 10 -12.81 -2.99 -0.77
N PRO A 11 -12.88 -3.91 0.22
CA PRO A 11 -13.45 -3.60 1.53
C PRO A 11 -12.67 -2.47 2.20
N SER A 12 -13.38 -1.63 2.96
CA SER A 12 -12.84 -0.43 3.59
C SER A 12 -13.02 -0.47 5.12
N LEU A 13 -11.98 -0.07 5.88
CA LEU A 13 -12.06 0.05 7.34
C LEU A 13 -13.13 1.07 7.74
N PHE A 14 -13.08 2.26 7.16
CA PHE A 14 -14.05 3.32 7.46
C PHE A 14 -15.43 3.01 6.87
N GLY A 15 -15.51 2.30 5.74
CA GLY A 15 -16.79 1.79 5.23
C GLY A 15 -17.46 0.81 6.19
N ALA A 16 -16.68 -0.09 6.81
CA ALA A 16 -17.17 -1.06 7.78
C ALA A 16 -17.50 -0.46 9.16
N ALA A 17 -17.10 0.78 9.43
CA ALA A 17 -17.38 1.45 10.69
C ALA A 17 -18.88 1.75 10.89
N HIS A 18 -19.67 1.80 9.80
CA HIS A 18 -21.09 2.15 9.78
C HIS A 18 -21.42 3.38 10.64
N GLU A 19 -20.59 4.41 10.52
CA GLU A 19 -20.70 5.66 11.27
C GLU A 19 -20.75 6.84 10.29
N GLU A 20 -21.50 7.88 10.64
CA GLU A 20 -21.52 9.12 9.89
C GLU A 20 -20.12 9.77 9.83
N ALA A 21 -19.87 10.47 8.73
CA ALA A 21 -18.69 11.31 8.61
C ALA A 21 -18.73 12.45 9.66
N TYR A 22 -17.57 12.97 10.04
CA TYR A 22 -17.49 14.19 10.85
C TYR A 22 -18.27 15.35 10.22
N ASP A 23 -18.14 15.52 8.91
CA ASP A 23 -18.92 16.43 8.08
C ASP A 23 -19.05 15.85 6.66
N ALA A 24 -20.22 15.30 6.34
CA ALA A 24 -20.50 14.63 5.06
C ALA A 24 -20.49 15.57 3.85
N THR A 25 -20.48 16.89 4.05
CA THR A 25 -20.44 17.87 2.96
C THR A 25 -19.02 18.21 2.52
N LYS A 26 -18.01 17.76 3.27
CA LYS A 26 -16.61 18.07 3.05
C LYS A 26 -15.80 16.85 2.65
N THR A 27 -14.70 17.11 1.98
CA THR A 27 -13.73 16.08 1.54
C THR A 27 -12.57 15.93 2.53
N GLY A 28 -11.74 14.91 2.34
CA GLY A 28 -10.55 14.68 3.15
C GLY A 28 -10.89 14.19 4.56
N PHE A 29 -10.16 14.65 5.57
CA PHE A 29 -10.33 14.21 6.96
C PHE A 29 -11.76 14.43 7.50
N ALA A 30 -12.47 15.43 6.99
CA ALA A 30 -13.85 15.70 7.39
C ALA A 30 -14.84 14.61 6.93
N SER A 31 -14.50 13.86 5.87
CA SER A 31 -15.32 12.76 5.37
C SER A 31 -15.09 11.44 6.13
N TRP A 32 -14.28 11.44 7.18
CA TRP A 32 -13.93 10.24 7.95
C TRP A 32 -14.94 9.98 9.08
N PRO A 33 -15.04 8.74 9.59
CA PRO A 33 -15.91 8.42 10.73
C PRO A 33 -15.66 9.35 11.92
N LYS A 34 -16.73 9.88 12.52
CA LYS A 34 -16.66 10.91 13.56
C LYS A 34 -15.81 10.50 14.77
N THR A 35 -15.89 9.23 15.20
CA THR A 35 -15.17 8.75 16.40
C THR A 35 -14.09 7.72 16.09
N LYS A 36 -14.18 7.02 14.95
CA LYS A 36 -13.27 5.92 14.59
C LYS A 36 -12.13 6.31 13.63
N TRP A 37 -11.91 7.61 13.45
CA TRP A 37 -10.87 8.12 12.56
C TRP A 37 -9.45 7.65 12.95
N SER A 38 -9.18 7.37 14.23
CA SER A 38 -7.86 6.94 14.73
C SER A 38 -7.54 5.48 14.38
N TRP A 39 -8.55 4.66 14.10
CA TRP A 39 -8.38 3.21 13.90
C TRP A 39 -7.41 2.86 12.78
N GLY A 40 -7.29 3.72 11.76
CA GLY A 40 -6.29 3.51 10.71
C GLY A 40 -4.86 3.50 11.24
N GLY A 41 -4.51 4.46 12.09
CA GLY A 41 -3.20 4.53 12.72
C GLY A 41 -2.97 3.39 13.72
N GLU A 42 -3.97 3.11 14.56
CA GLU A 42 -3.92 2.00 15.53
C GLU A 42 -3.76 0.64 14.83
N LEU A 43 -4.36 0.47 13.64
CA LEU A 43 -4.23 -0.75 12.85
C LEU A 43 -2.82 -0.89 12.25
N SER A 44 -2.22 0.21 11.79
CA SER A 44 -0.82 0.23 11.28
C SER A 44 0.22 -0.12 12.33
N GLU A 45 -0.09 0.06 13.62
CA GLU A 45 0.80 -0.28 14.73
C GLU A 45 0.75 -1.76 15.12
N ARG A 46 -0.25 -2.51 14.64
CA ARG A 46 -0.39 -3.93 14.97
C ARG A 46 0.64 -4.78 14.24
N GLU A 47 1.20 -5.74 14.95
CA GLU A 47 2.08 -6.75 14.36
C GLU A 47 1.35 -7.52 13.24
N GLY A 48 2.03 -7.75 12.12
CA GLY A 48 1.49 -8.47 10.98
C GLY A 48 0.56 -7.65 10.09
N VAL A 49 0.36 -6.37 10.37
CA VAL A 49 -0.29 -5.42 9.46
C VAL A 49 0.76 -4.62 8.72
N TYR A 50 0.59 -4.51 7.40
CA TYR A 50 1.46 -3.72 6.55
C TYR A 50 0.63 -2.62 5.88
N GLU A 51 0.85 -1.37 6.30
CA GLU A 51 0.27 -0.20 5.64
C GLU A 51 1.05 0.11 4.37
N THR A 52 0.38 0.05 3.22
CA THR A 52 1.00 0.26 1.91
C THR A 52 0.20 1.25 1.06
N LYS A 53 0.76 1.62 -0.10
CA LYS A 53 0.11 2.48 -1.10
C LYS A 53 -0.11 1.76 -2.44
N LEU A 54 -0.13 0.42 -2.41
CA LEU A 54 -0.18 -0.44 -3.60
C LEU A 54 -1.52 -0.37 -4.34
N HIS A 55 -2.58 0.10 -3.68
CA HIS A 55 -3.87 0.37 -4.33
C HIS A 55 -3.86 1.78 -4.96
N ARG A 56 -3.01 1.96 -5.97
CA ARG A 56 -2.86 3.21 -6.76
C ARG A 56 -2.61 4.48 -5.94
N GLY A 57 -1.91 4.37 -4.81
CA GLY A 57 -1.63 5.49 -3.92
C GLY A 57 -2.64 5.65 -2.78
N LYS A 58 -3.73 4.87 -2.73
CA LYS A 58 -4.61 4.80 -1.56
C LYS A 58 -3.98 3.91 -0.49
N THR A 59 -4.25 4.22 0.79
CA THR A 59 -3.83 3.36 1.90
C THR A 59 -4.51 2.00 1.79
N LEU A 60 -3.69 0.95 1.69
CA LEU A 60 -4.09 -0.46 1.64
C LEU A 60 -3.37 -1.21 2.75
N PHE A 61 -4.13 -1.81 3.65
CA PHE A 61 -3.63 -2.68 4.70
C PHE A 61 -3.55 -4.13 4.20
N LEU A 62 -2.36 -4.71 4.31
CA LEU A 62 -2.11 -6.11 3.99
C LEU A 62 -1.94 -6.93 5.27
N SER A 63 -2.46 -8.16 5.23
CA SER A 63 -2.08 -9.22 6.16
C SER A 63 -0.71 -9.79 5.77
N PRO A 64 -0.12 -10.71 6.57
CA PRO A 64 1.15 -11.35 6.19
C PRO A 64 1.05 -12.14 4.88
N GLU A 65 -0.11 -12.72 4.57
CA GLU A 65 -0.36 -13.39 3.30
C GLU A 65 -0.32 -12.40 2.12
N GLY A 66 -0.96 -11.23 2.27
CA GLY A 66 -0.91 -10.17 1.28
C GLY A 66 0.49 -9.57 1.12
N ALA A 67 1.22 -9.36 2.20
CA ALA A 67 2.59 -8.89 2.16
C ALA A 67 3.52 -9.91 1.49
N ARG A 68 3.35 -11.21 1.78
CA ARG A 68 4.06 -12.28 1.06
C ARG A 68 3.76 -12.23 -0.44
N ALA A 69 2.49 -12.10 -0.83
CA ALA A 69 2.09 -12.02 -2.24
C ALA A 69 2.69 -10.78 -2.94
N ALA A 70 2.75 -9.64 -2.26
CA ALA A 70 3.34 -8.42 -2.81
C ALA A 70 4.88 -8.45 -2.88
N ASP A 71 5.56 -9.33 -2.13
CA ASP A 71 7.00 -9.26 -1.92
C ASP A 71 7.84 -9.28 -3.22
N PRO A 72 7.63 -10.20 -4.18
CA PRO A 72 8.40 -10.18 -5.43
C PRO A 72 8.22 -8.89 -6.23
N LEU A 73 6.99 -8.36 -6.28
CA LEU A 73 6.66 -7.12 -7.00
C LEU A 73 7.31 -5.89 -6.34
N CYS A 74 7.24 -5.79 -5.01
CA CYS A 74 7.88 -4.72 -4.26
C CYS A 74 9.41 -4.78 -4.36
N ARG A 75 10.00 -5.98 -4.39
CA ARG A 75 11.45 -6.16 -4.60
C ARG A 75 11.88 -5.80 -6.01
N ALA A 76 11.09 -6.12 -7.02
CA ALA A 76 11.34 -5.69 -8.39
C ALA A 76 11.32 -4.16 -8.50
N ALA A 77 10.28 -3.50 -7.95
CA ALA A 77 10.19 -2.04 -7.91
C ALA A 77 11.36 -1.39 -7.15
N LEU A 78 11.81 -2.00 -6.05
CA LEU A 78 12.97 -1.55 -5.29
C LEU A 78 14.26 -1.70 -6.11
N SER A 79 14.47 -2.82 -6.80
CA SER A 79 15.63 -3.03 -7.68
C SER A 79 15.65 -2.07 -8.86
N GLU A 80 14.50 -1.84 -9.50
CA GLU A 80 14.36 -0.88 -10.59
C GLU A 80 14.73 0.53 -10.12
N ALA A 81 14.14 0.98 -9.01
CA ALA A 81 14.40 2.31 -8.47
C ALA A 81 15.81 2.48 -7.87
N GLU A 82 16.49 1.40 -7.46
CA GLU A 82 17.91 1.47 -7.09
C GLU A 82 18.84 1.60 -8.30
N SER A 83 18.41 1.09 -9.46
CA SER A 83 19.18 1.14 -10.70
C SER A 83 19.10 2.47 -11.44
N SER A 84 18.18 3.36 -11.05
CA SER A 84 18.10 4.71 -11.61
C SER A 84 19.25 5.60 -11.13
N ASP A 85 19.60 6.62 -11.91
CA ASP A 85 20.54 7.67 -11.50
C ASP A 85 19.78 8.96 -11.18
N ASP A 86 18.87 8.87 -10.21
CA ASP A 86 18.02 9.98 -9.77
C ASP A 86 17.82 10.00 -8.24
N ASP A 87 17.01 10.94 -7.75
CA ASP A 87 16.75 11.10 -6.32
C ASP A 87 16.05 9.89 -5.67
N ARG A 88 15.39 9.02 -6.45
CA ARG A 88 14.83 7.76 -5.92
C ARG A 88 15.95 6.84 -5.46
N ALA A 89 16.96 6.64 -6.31
CA ALA A 89 18.09 5.81 -5.97
C ALA A 89 18.93 6.41 -4.83
N ARG A 90 19.07 7.74 -4.78
CA ARG A 90 19.72 8.44 -3.65
C ARG A 90 19.02 8.14 -2.32
N LEU A 91 17.68 8.28 -2.27
CA LEU A 91 16.89 7.98 -1.08
C LEU A 91 17.01 6.50 -0.70
N LEU A 92 16.87 5.57 -1.64
CA LEU A 92 16.94 4.13 -1.38
C LEU A 92 18.32 3.68 -0.89
N ARG A 93 19.41 4.24 -1.43
CA ARG A 93 20.77 3.99 -0.96
C ARG A 93 20.98 4.48 0.46
N HIS A 94 20.46 5.68 0.79
CA HIS A 94 20.53 6.19 2.15
C HIS A 94 19.78 5.27 3.12
N LEU A 95 18.53 4.90 2.82
CA LEU A 95 17.78 3.97 3.68
C LEU A 95 18.48 2.61 3.82
N LYS A 96 19.12 2.11 2.76
CA LYS A 96 19.88 0.86 2.83
C LYS A 96 21.07 0.94 3.79
N ALA A 97 21.76 2.07 3.82
CA ALA A 97 22.94 2.29 4.65
C ALA A 97 22.59 2.64 6.11
N ALA A 98 21.66 3.58 6.31
CA ALA A 98 21.28 4.10 7.62
C ALA A 98 20.17 3.30 8.31
N GLY A 99 19.38 2.53 7.55
CA GLY A 99 18.16 1.89 8.02
C GLY A 99 16.92 2.79 7.82
N PRO A 100 15.80 2.46 8.50
CA PRO A 100 14.63 3.33 8.53
C PRO A 100 14.93 4.72 9.08
N SER A 101 14.51 5.77 8.36
CA SER A 101 14.81 7.17 8.71
C SER A 101 13.54 8.02 8.74
N THR A 102 13.52 9.08 9.55
CA THR A 102 12.40 10.02 9.56
C THR A 102 12.42 10.89 8.30
N VAL A 103 11.26 11.45 7.91
CA VAL A 103 11.19 12.39 6.78
C VAL A 103 12.08 13.61 7.03
N GLU A 104 12.25 14.05 8.28
CA GLU A 104 13.11 15.18 8.61
C GLU A 104 14.60 14.88 8.45
N ASP A 105 15.04 13.71 8.91
CA ASP A 105 16.43 13.27 8.72
C ASP A 105 16.73 13.18 7.22
N LEU A 106 15.82 12.61 6.43
CA LEU A 106 15.97 12.53 4.98
C LEU A 106 16.03 13.90 4.30
N LYS A 107 15.29 14.90 4.77
CA LYS A 107 15.39 16.28 4.25
C LYS A 107 16.78 16.85 4.52
N SER A 108 17.24 16.72 5.77
CA SER A 108 18.52 17.27 6.22
C SER A 108 19.69 16.59 5.53
N GLU A 109 19.70 15.25 5.49
CA GLU A 109 20.84 14.46 5.06
C GLU A 109 20.94 14.30 3.54
N LEU A 110 19.82 14.29 2.82
CA LEU A 110 19.83 14.22 1.35
C LEU A 110 19.95 15.59 0.69
N GLY A 111 19.75 16.68 1.46
CA GLY A 111 19.72 18.05 0.93
C GLY A 111 18.65 18.24 -0.15
N LEU A 112 17.54 17.48 -0.07
CA LEU A 112 16.44 17.56 -1.03
C LEU A 112 15.41 18.59 -0.57
N ASP A 113 15.00 19.46 -1.49
CA ASP A 113 13.88 20.37 -1.24
C ASP A 113 12.61 19.59 -0.91
N ALA A 114 11.79 20.13 0.00
CA ALA A 114 10.60 19.45 0.49
C ALA A 114 9.63 18.98 -0.63
N PRO A 115 9.36 19.75 -1.71
CA PRO A 115 8.52 19.29 -2.81
C PRO A 115 9.14 18.12 -3.59
N VAL A 116 10.46 18.11 -3.75
CA VAL A 116 11.20 17.05 -4.45
C VAL A 116 11.14 15.76 -3.63
N LEU A 117 11.49 15.84 -2.34
CA LEU A 117 11.40 14.68 -1.44
C LEU A 117 9.99 14.11 -1.39
N ARG A 118 8.96 14.97 -1.30
CA ARG A 118 7.56 14.53 -1.31
C ARG A 118 7.23 13.74 -2.59
N LYS A 119 7.59 14.26 -3.76
CA LYS A 119 7.35 13.60 -5.05
C LYS A 119 8.08 12.25 -5.16
N VAL A 120 9.34 12.21 -4.74
CA VAL A 120 10.15 10.98 -4.72
C VAL A 120 9.52 9.94 -3.80
N ARG A 121 9.16 10.35 -2.57
CA ARG A 121 8.48 9.50 -1.59
C ARG A 121 7.18 8.93 -2.14
N GLU A 122 6.27 9.78 -2.64
CA GLU A 122 4.97 9.37 -3.16
C GLU A 122 5.10 8.34 -4.30
N GLY A 123 6.09 8.54 -5.18
CA GLY A 123 6.40 7.60 -6.25
C GLY A 123 6.87 6.24 -5.73
N LEU A 124 7.81 6.23 -4.77
CA LEU A 124 8.36 5.01 -4.18
C LEU A 124 7.34 4.26 -3.32
N GLU A 125 6.49 4.96 -2.55
CA GLU A 125 5.40 4.35 -1.78
C GLU A 125 4.39 3.69 -2.70
N LYS A 126 3.96 4.41 -3.75
CA LYS A 126 2.99 3.89 -4.72
C LYS A 126 3.51 2.66 -5.44
N ALA A 127 4.79 2.64 -5.80
CA ALA A 127 5.45 1.49 -6.43
C ALA A 127 5.71 0.31 -5.48
N GLY A 128 5.62 0.52 -4.16
CA GLY A 128 5.88 -0.52 -3.15
C GLY A 128 7.33 -0.65 -2.71
N ALA A 129 8.23 0.19 -3.20
CA ALA A 129 9.65 0.12 -2.86
C ALA A 129 9.94 0.56 -1.41
N ILE A 130 9.14 1.48 -0.88
CA ILE A 130 9.21 1.94 0.51
C ILE A 130 7.83 1.96 1.16
N LEU A 131 7.81 1.85 2.48
CA LEU A 131 6.65 2.07 3.34
C LEU A 131 6.90 3.29 4.22
N ALA A 132 5.82 4.03 4.51
CA ALA A 132 5.84 5.06 5.52
C ALA A 132 4.98 4.65 6.72
N ARG A 133 5.53 4.78 7.91
CA ARG A 133 4.80 4.61 9.17
C ARG A 133 4.66 5.96 9.85
N GLY A 134 3.43 6.36 10.17
CA GLY A 134 3.18 7.58 10.94
C GLY A 134 3.81 7.51 12.33
N ILE A 135 4.38 8.62 12.78
CA ILE A 135 4.88 8.79 14.15
C ILE A 135 4.44 10.15 14.71
N ALA A 136 4.24 10.22 16.01
CA ALA A 136 4.15 11.47 16.74
C ALA A 136 5.53 11.83 17.29
N VAL A 137 6.00 13.03 17.01
CA VAL A 137 7.26 13.59 17.52
C VAL A 137 6.90 14.69 18.51
N GLU A 138 7.40 14.63 19.73
CA GLU A 138 7.18 15.69 20.71
C GLU A 138 7.77 17.02 20.22
N ASP A 139 6.98 18.08 20.33
CA ASP A 139 7.45 19.45 20.13
C ASP A 139 7.98 19.99 21.45
N SER A 140 9.07 20.74 21.35
CA SER A 140 9.71 21.53 22.42
C SER A 140 8.78 22.43 23.22
N LYS A 141 7.57 22.72 22.72
CA LYS A 141 6.53 23.54 23.39
C LYS A 141 5.39 22.74 24.00
N GLY A 142 5.54 21.42 24.14
CA GLY A 142 4.52 20.54 24.75
C GLY A 142 3.40 20.11 23.79
N GLY A 143 3.58 20.31 22.48
CA GLY A 143 2.73 19.73 21.43
C GLY A 143 3.30 18.43 20.87
N HIS A 144 2.65 17.84 19.86
CA HIS A 144 3.23 16.78 19.04
C HIS A 144 3.07 17.11 17.56
N ARG A 145 4.12 16.87 16.77
CA ARG A 145 4.12 16.97 15.31
C ARG A 145 4.01 15.58 14.72
N HIS A 146 3.11 15.40 13.74
CA HIS A 146 3.07 14.18 12.96
C HIS A 146 4.20 14.15 11.92
N SER A 147 4.99 13.08 11.94
CA SER A 147 5.97 12.77 10.90
C SER A 147 5.75 11.33 10.40
N SER A 148 6.65 10.83 9.55
CA SER A 148 6.69 9.44 9.14
C SER A 148 8.12 8.93 9.17
N VAL A 149 8.27 7.66 9.54
CA VAL A 149 9.50 6.89 9.30
C VAL A 149 9.35 6.17 7.97
N LEU A 150 10.30 6.36 7.06
CA LEU A 150 10.36 5.64 5.80
C LEU A 150 11.25 4.42 5.97
N SER A 151 10.78 3.27 5.48
CA SER A 151 11.53 2.02 5.47
C SER A 151 11.50 1.41 4.08
N ARG A 152 12.58 0.76 3.66
CA ARG A 152 12.55 -0.06 2.45
C ARG A 152 11.65 -1.28 2.65
N TRP A 153 11.06 -1.77 1.57
CA TRP A 153 10.28 -3.01 1.62
C TRP A 153 11.07 -4.18 2.23
N ASP A 154 12.32 -4.36 1.81
CA ASP A 154 13.20 -5.45 2.26
C ASP A 154 13.64 -5.33 3.73
N GLN A 155 13.50 -4.15 4.34
CA GLN A 155 13.74 -3.93 5.77
C GLN A 155 12.53 -4.32 6.62
N VAL A 156 11.33 -4.10 6.10
CA VAL A 156 10.04 -4.40 6.74
C VAL A 156 9.67 -5.88 6.57
N TRP A 157 9.72 -6.40 5.35
CA TRP A 157 9.44 -7.80 5.02
C TRP A 157 10.73 -8.57 4.79
N ARG A 158 11.20 -9.26 5.84
CA ARG A 158 12.49 -9.98 5.84
C ARG A 158 12.41 -11.44 5.37
N LYS A 159 11.24 -11.90 4.93
CA LYS A 159 10.98 -13.30 4.53
C LYS A 159 10.80 -13.39 3.01
N PRO A 160 11.87 -13.27 2.20
CA PRO A 160 11.74 -13.18 0.75
C PRO A 160 11.02 -14.42 0.20
N TRP A 161 10.01 -14.18 -0.63
CA TRP A 161 9.32 -15.24 -1.34
C TRP A 161 9.91 -15.41 -2.74
N LYS A 162 10.45 -16.59 -3.02
CA LYS A 162 11.08 -16.93 -4.31
C LYS A 162 10.04 -17.29 -5.36
N ALA A 163 9.16 -16.35 -5.71
CA ALA A 163 8.24 -16.46 -6.83
C ALA A 163 8.57 -15.43 -7.91
N THR A 164 8.09 -15.67 -9.14
CA THR A 164 8.14 -14.67 -10.21
C THR A 164 7.12 -13.54 -9.92
N GLU A 165 7.32 -12.39 -10.55
CA GLU A 165 6.37 -11.27 -10.48
C GLU A 165 4.97 -11.65 -10.95
N ASP A 166 4.85 -12.47 -12.01
CA ASP A 166 3.56 -12.95 -12.51
C ASP A 166 2.83 -13.81 -11.46
N VAL A 167 3.52 -14.77 -10.83
CA VAL A 167 2.93 -15.61 -9.78
C VAL A 167 2.54 -14.77 -8.56
N ALA A 168 3.35 -13.76 -8.22
CA ALA A 168 3.06 -12.83 -7.15
C ALA A 168 1.81 -11.99 -7.42
N LEU A 169 1.67 -11.48 -8.64
CA LEU A 169 0.50 -10.73 -9.08
C LEU A 169 -0.76 -11.60 -9.07
N ASP A 170 -0.67 -12.84 -9.53
CA ASP A 170 -1.76 -13.82 -9.48
C ASP A 170 -2.25 -14.07 -8.05
N GLU A 171 -1.36 -14.29 -7.09
CA GLU A 171 -1.76 -14.43 -5.67
C GLU A 171 -2.40 -13.14 -5.13
N LEU A 172 -1.88 -11.98 -5.51
CA LEU A 172 -2.43 -10.71 -5.06
C LEU A 172 -3.85 -10.47 -5.61
N ILE A 173 -4.11 -10.85 -6.87
CA ILE A 173 -5.44 -10.84 -7.47
C ILE A 173 -6.38 -11.73 -6.67
N LEU A 174 -5.99 -12.98 -6.39
CA LEU A 174 -6.82 -13.94 -5.66
C LEU A 174 -7.18 -13.43 -4.26
N LEU A 175 -6.21 -12.84 -3.55
CA LEU A 175 -6.44 -12.24 -2.25
C LEU A 175 -7.36 -11.02 -2.32
N GLY A 176 -7.24 -10.20 -3.35
CA GLY A 176 -8.14 -9.08 -3.62
C GLY A 176 -9.58 -9.55 -3.87
N VAL A 177 -9.75 -10.53 -4.76
CA VAL A 177 -11.07 -11.10 -5.09
C VAL A 177 -11.69 -11.77 -3.87
N ARG A 178 -10.91 -12.54 -3.10
CA ARG A 178 -11.38 -13.12 -1.83
C ARG A 178 -11.84 -12.05 -0.84
N ALA A 179 -11.10 -10.95 -0.74
CA ALA A 179 -11.45 -9.85 0.15
C ALA A 179 -12.71 -9.10 -0.32
N ALA A 180 -12.89 -8.94 -1.63
CA ALA A 180 -14.08 -8.34 -2.24
C ALA A 180 -15.29 -9.28 -2.26
N VAL A 181 -15.08 -10.60 -2.05
CA VAL A 181 -16.07 -11.69 -2.18
C VAL A 181 -16.50 -11.91 -3.63
N VAL A 182 -17.07 -10.87 -4.26
CA VAL A 182 -17.48 -10.84 -5.67
C VAL A 182 -17.15 -9.47 -6.25
N THR A 183 -16.58 -9.42 -7.45
CA THR A 183 -16.18 -8.15 -8.11
C THR A 183 -16.30 -8.22 -9.63
N HIS A 184 -16.26 -7.07 -10.30
CA HIS A 184 -16.24 -7.00 -11.76
C HIS A 184 -14.81 -7.13 -12.29
N GLU A 185 -14.61 -7.87 -13.37
CA GLU A 185 -13.27 -8.14 -13.92
C GLU A 185 -12.53 -6.87 -14.37
N ASP A 186 -13.25 -5.83 -14.79
CA ASP A 186 -12.65 -4.54 -15.15
C ASP A 186 -12.12 -3.76 -13.95
N GLU A 187 -12.71 -3.94 -12.76
CA GLU A 187 -12.21 -3.31 -11.53
C GLU A 187 -10.88 -3.92 -11.12
N VAL A 188 -10.79 -5.26 -11.13
CA VAL A 188 -9.57 -6.04 -10.78
C VAL A 188 -8.37 -5.56 -11.57
N ARG A 189 -8.58 -5.22 -12.84
CA ARG A 189 -7.53 -4.71 -13.74
C ARG A 189 -6.88 -3.42 -13.27
N THR A 190 -7.56 -2.69 -12.40
CA THR A 190 -7.19 -1.35 -11.95
C THR A 190 -6.94 -1.26 -10.45
N TRP A 191 -6.99 -2.38 -9.72
CA TRP A 191 -6.79 -2.35 -8.27
C TRP A 191 -5.37 -1.96 -7.89
N PHE A 192 -4.37 -2.65 -8.42
CA PHE A 192 -3.01 -2.48 -7.95
C PHE A 192 -2.24 -1.48 -8.82
N THR A 193 -1.12 -0.98 -8.30
CA THR A 193 -0.22 -0.12 -9.07
C THR A 193 0.36 -0.85 -10.28
N TRP A 194 0.43 -2.18 -10.22
CA TRP A 194 0.85 -3.04 -11.31
C TRP A 194 -0.34 -3.39 -12.20
N PRO A 195 -0.23 -3.20 -13.53
CA PRO A 195 -1.33 -3.47 -14.43
C PRO A 195 -1.67 -4.96 -14.45
N VAL A 196 -2.94 -5.30 -14.25
CA VAL A 196 -3.42 -6.67 -14.38
C VAL A 196 -3.99 -6.87 -15.78
N ALA A 197 -3.40 -7.83 -16.51
CA ALA A 197 -3.80 -8.15 -17.87
C ALA A 197 -4.98 -9.14 -17.90
N ARG A 198 -5.86 -9.02 -18.90
CA ARG A 198 -6.97 -9.96 -19.11
C ARG A 198 -6.49 -11.42 -19.25
N PRO A 199 -5.37 -11.72 -19.95
CA PRO A 199 -4.84 -13.07 -20.02
C PRO A 199 -4.52 -13.69 -18.65
N SER A 200 -4.01 -12.91 -17.68
CA SER A 200 -3.75 -13.40 -16.31
C SER A 200 -5.04 -13.83 -15.61
N ILE A 201 -6.09 -13.00 -15.70
CA ILE A 201 -7.42 -13.34 -15.16
C ILE A 201 -7.97 -14.60 -15.84
N ASN A 202 -7.87 -14.70 -17.18
CA ASN A 202 -8.32 -15.87 -17.93
C ASN A 202 -7.57 -17.14 -17.51
N ALA A 203 -6.26 -17.06 -17.29
CA ALA A 203 -5.45 -18.18 -16.83
C ALA A 203 -5.87 -18.64 -15.42
N LEU A 204 -6.13 -17.71 -14.51
CA LEU A 204 -6.64 -18.03 -13.17
C LEU A 204 -8.02 -18.70 -13.20
N VAL A 205 -8.91 -18.27 -14.10
CA VAL A 205 -10.21 -18.93 -14.32
C VAL A 205 -10.03 -20.32 -14.93
N ALA A 206 -9.18 -20.46 -15.94
CA ALA A 206 -8.92 -21.75 -16.59
C ALA A 206 -8.28 -22.77 -15.63
N ALA A 207 -7.46 -22.29 -14.70
CA ALA A 207 -6.86 -23.08 -13.62
C ALA A 207 -7.83 -23.38 -12.46
N GLY A 208 -9.08 -22.91 -12.51
CA GLY A 208 -10.06 -23.10 -11.45
C GLY A 208 -9.73 -22.37 -10.15
N ARG A 209 -8.84 -21.37 -10.18
CA ARG A 209 -8.48 -20.54 -9.02
C ARG A 209 -9.41 -19.34 -8.86
N LEU A 210 -10.03 -18.91 -9.96
CA LEU A 210 -11.15 -17.97 -10.00
C LEU A 210 -12.34 -18.63 -10.69
N ALA A 211 -13.54 -18.17 -10.37
CA ALA A 211 -14.78 -18.54 -11.02
C ALA A 211 -15.48 -17.32 -11.59
N ARG A 212 -16.26 -17.52 -12.67
CA ARG A 212 -17.17 -16.51 -13.23
C ARG A 212 -18.61 -16.84 -12.84
N PRO A 213 -19.12 -16.36 -11.69
CA PRO A 213 -20.49 -16.64 -11.27
C PRO A 213 -21.53 -16.01 -12.21
N ALA A 214 -21.17 -14.93 -12.89
CA ALA A 214 -21.97 -14.27 -13.93
C ALA A 214 -21.04 -13.59 -14.95
N SER A 215 -21.58 -13.18 -16.09
CA SER A 215 -20.82 -12.45 -17.12
C SER A 215 -20.18 -11.19 -16.55
N GLY A 216 -18.86 -11.04 -16.71
CA GLY A 216 -18.09 -9.91 -16.19
C GLY A 216 -17.77 -9.96 -14.69
N TRP A 217 -18.29 -10.94 -13.96
CA TRP A 217 -18.08 -11.07 -12.51
C TRP A 217 -17.04 -12.15 -12.20
N LEU A 218 -16.26 -11.92 -11.14
CA LEU A 218 -15.24 -12.81 -10.61
C LEU A 218 -15.49 -13.08 -9.12
N ALA A 219 -15.24 -14.32 -8.73
CA ALA A 219 -15.19 -14.76 -7.34
C ALA A 219 -14.07 -15.80 -7.17
N THR A 220 -13.63 -16.04 -5.93
CA THR A 220 -12.90 -17.28 -5.63
C THR A 220 -13.89 -18.44 -5.51
N PRO A 221 -13.54 -19.66 -5.97
CA PRO A 221 -14.40 -20.85 -5.85
C PRO A 221 -14.86 -21.15 -4.43
#